data_AF-E0TB88-F1
#
_entry.id   AF-E0TB88-F1
#
_cell.length_a   1.000
_cell.length_b   1.000
_cell.length_c   1.000
_cell.angle_alpha   90.00
_cell.angle_beta   90.00
_cell.angle_gamma   90.00
#
_symmetry.space_group_name_H-M   'P 1'
#
loop_
_entity.id
_entity.type
_entity.pdbx_description
1 polymer ?
#
loop_
_entity_poly.entity_id
_entity_poly.type
_entity_poly.pdbx_seq_one_letter_code
_entity_poly.pdbx_strand_id
1 'polypeptide(L)'
;MRKEAVIILAMGLVATIGLRVALQGGTDRADHRTPRGGDAEAREEGGVFSPYKENGGEIFVVDLKADLPAAKAGAVGETEVEVTLCLPDTLPGGACASRSSLLSSPPEPTDMLTADGQRRPVTASLVHPTDYEAPVRMVRTCEQFAELWAEGWGGLTTADRADEARFLRYCGLRRLAALAQPAERSRFDGTPLGALLEDVPEADWPTLPDERAMRPAITALEGTPPRWSAQSAALDMRITDIGHADFDDDGDGEHLLFLAGRMRGGTLGFSTFALLENTADGGRLRRIDFR
;
A
#
# COMPACT_ATOMS: atom_id res chain seq x y z
N MET A 1 64.35 -31.03 -27.85
CA MET A 1 65.65 -30.33 -27.77
C MET A 1 65.58 -29.08 -28.64
N ARG A 2 65.85 -27.90 -28.04
CA ARG A 2 66.13 -26.56 -28.62
C ARG A 2 64.98 -25.88 -29.42
N LYS A 3 64.39 -24.80 -28.86
CA LYS A 3 64.63 -23.34 -29.08
C LYS A 3 64.23 -22.94 -30.51
N GLU A 4 63.30 -22.02 -30.75
CA GLU A 4 63.48 -20.57 -30.56
C GLU A 4 62.17 -19.80 -30.29
N ALA A 5 62.33 -18.65 -29.63
CA ALA A 5 61.32 -17.63 -29.38
C ALA A 5 61.56 -16.44 -30.34
N VAL A 6 60.50 -15.77 -30.79
CA VAL A 6 60.56 -14.38 -31.29
C VAL A 6 59.36 -13.60 -30.77
N ILE A 7 59.66 -12.46 -30.15
CA ILE A 7 58.80 -11.43 -29.57
C ILE A 7 58.67 -10.30 -30.59
N ILE A 8 57.47 -9.76 -30.85
CA ILE A 8 57.29 -8.35 -31.28
C ILE A 8 56.08 -7.73 -30.57
N LEU A 9 56.34 -6.52 -30.06
CA LEU A 9 55.56 -5.58 -29.24
C LEU A 9 54.89 -4.51 -30.14
N ALA A 10 53.72 -3.98 -29.74
CA ALA A 10 53.29 -2.56 -29.88
C ALA A 10 51.82 -2.44 -29.37
N MET A 11 51.54 -1.96 -28.15
CA MET A 11 51.46 -0.56 -27.66
C MET A 11 50.57 0.39 -28.48
N GLY A 12 49.55 0.95 -27.81
CA GLY A 12 48.72 2.05 -28.31
C GLY A 12 47.57 2.45 -27.36
N LEU A 13 47.91 2.96 -26.17
CA LEU A 13 47.03 3.70 -25.25
C LEU A 13 47.34 5.21 -25.39
N VAL A 14 46.33 6.09 -25.29
CA VAL A 14 46.32 7.55 -24.91
C VAL A 14 45.10 8.19 -25.63
N ALA A 15 43.96 8.45 -24.98
CA ALA A 15 43.62 9.53 -24.03
C ALA A 15 43.76 10.97 -24.61
N THR A 16 42.66 11.69 -24.82
CA THR A 16 42.56 13.12 -24.41
C THR A 16 41.13 13.67 -24.42
N ILE A 17 40.82 14.34 -23.31
CA ILE A 17 39.69 15.22 -22.99
C ILE A 17 39.88 16.57 -23.68
N GLY A 18 38.80 17.25 -24.09
CA GLY A 18 38.87 18.59 -24.69
C GLY A 18 37.54 19.35 -24.73
N LEU A 19 37.22 20.01 -23.61
CA LEU A 19 36.18 21.02 -23.40
C LEU A 19 36.35 22.24 -24.34
N ARG A 20 35.28 22.74 -24.98
CA ARG A 20 35.14 24.17 -25.30
C ARG A 20 33.70 24.67 -25.16
N VAL A 21 33.63 25.83 -24.54
CA VAL A 21 32.48 26.58 -24.04
C VAL A 21 32.22 27.78 -24.98
N ALA A 22 30.95 27.93 -25.35
CA ALA A 22 30.15 29.15 -25.45
C ALA A 22 30.26 30.22 -26.56
N LEU A 23 29.06 30.75 -26.81
CA LEU A 23 28.62 32.13 -27.08
C LEU A 23 28.39 32.60 -28.53
N GLN A 24 27.10 32.71 -28.86
CA GLN A 24 26.38 33.86 -29.46
C GLN A 24 24.90 33.41 -29.61
N GLY A 25 23.85 33.99 -29.03
CA GLY A 25 23.58 35.36 -28.60
C GLY A 25 22.68 36.04 -29.64
N GLY A 26 21.35 36.03 -29.46
CA GLY A 26 20.42 36.72 -30.37
C GLY A 26 18.94 36.49 -30.05
N THR A 27 18.32 37.50 -29.46
CA THR A 27 16.92 37.71 -29.04
C THR A 27 15.87 37.57 -30.13
N ASP A 28 14.69 36.98 -29.84
CA ASP A 28 13.40 37.69 -30.00
C ASP A 28 12.17 36.99 -29.36
N ARG A 29 11.40 37.83 -28.67
CA ARG A 29 9.94 37.88 -28.39
C ARG A 29 9.03 36.63 -28.47
N ALA A 30 8.40 36.36 -27.33
CA ALA A 30 7.02 35.89 -27.08
C ALA A 30 6.27 35.13 -28.18
N ASP A 31 5.97 33.86 -27.91
CA ASP A 31 4.70 33.27 -28.32
C ASP A 31 4.20 32.25 -27.31
N HIS A 32 2.96 32.43 -26.87
CA HIS A 32 2.21 31.50 -26.02
C HIS A 32 1.96 30.20 -26.78
N ARG A 33 2.57 29.09 -26.34
CA ARG A 33 2.04 27.74 -26.59
C ARG A 33 2.18 26.87 -25.35
N THR A 34 1.07 26.71 -24.65
CA THR A 34 0.76 25.51 -23.87
C THR A 34 0.93 24.26 -24.74
N PRO A 35 1.66 23.22 -24.31
CA PRO A 35 1.40 21.87 -24.77
C PRO A 35 0.13 21.38 -24.07
N ARG A 36 -0.96 21.39 -24.83
CA ARG A 36 -2.18 20.61 -24.58
C ARG A 36 -1.82 19.13 -24.70
N GLY A 37 -2.30 18.34 -23.75
CA GLY A 37 -2.87 17.01 -23.98
C GLY A 37 -1.98 15.97 -24.65
N GLY A 38 -1.36 15.14 -23.82
CA GLY A 38 -0.97 13.79 -24.18
C GLY A 38 -1.04 12.97 -22.91
N ASP A 39 -2.02 12.08 -22.85
CA ASP A 39 -2.28 11.16 -21.75
C ASP A 39 -1.03 10.33 -21.42
N ALA A 40 -0.22 10.87 -20.51
CA ALA A 40 0.73 10.08 -19.76
C ALA A 40 0.01 9.72 -18.46
N GLU A 41 -0.70 8.60 -18.47
CA GLU A 41 -1.00 7.88 -17.23
C GLU A 41 0.30 7.74 -16.47
N ALA A 42 0.43 8.54 -15.41
CA ALA A 42 1.53 8.46 -14.49
C ALA A 42 1.51 7.05 -13.91
N ARG A 43 2.41 6.19 -14.41
CA ARG A 43 2.70 4.89 -13.79
C ARG A 43 3.08 5.15 -12.33
N GLU A 44 2.18 4.75 -11.44
CA GLU A 44 2.39 4.74 -9.99
C GLU A 44 3.37 3.62 -9.64
N GLU A 45 4.66 3.89 -9.81
CA GLU A 45 5.66 3.22 -8.99
C GLU A 45 5.58 3.86 -7.60
N GLY A 46 4.77 3.23 -6.73
CA GLY A 46 4.55 3.65 -5.36
C GLY A 46 5.87 3.82 -4.62
N GLY A 47 6.04 4.98 -3.98
CA GLY A 47 6.98 5.07 -2.87
C GLY A 47 6.48 4.12 -1.80
N VAL A 48 7.31 3.14 -1.41
CA VAL A 48 6.92 2.14 -0.42
C VAL A 48 7.90 2.15 0.73
N PHE A 49 7.35 2.36 1.92
CA PHE A 49 8.00 2.11 3.18
C PHE A 49 7.30 0.96 3.89
N SER A 50 8.17 0.18 4.52
CA SER A 50 7.96 -0.83 5.53
C SER A 50 7.91 -0.12 6.88
N PRO A 51 6.82 -0.13 7.68
CA PRO A 51 6.77 0.60 8.95
C PRO A 51 7.88 0.15 9.90
N TYR A 52 8.92 0.98 9.98
CA TYR A 52 9.95 0.89 11.00
C TYR A 52 9.32 1.37 12.32
N LYS A 53 9.29 0.51 13.34
CA LYS A 53 8.74 0.76 14.68
C LYS A 53 9.61 1.68 15.57
N GLU A 54 10.52 2.46 15.00
CA GLU A 54 11.34 3.38 15.79
C GLU A 54 10.76 4.80 15.71
N ASN A 55 10.16 5.23 16.82
CA ASN A 55 9.73 6.60 17.14
C ASN A 55 8.33 7.02 16.68
N GLY A 56 7.31 6.58 17.45
CA GLY A 56 6.19 7.42 17.87
C GLY A 56 5.12 7.83 16.86
N GLY A 57 5.26 7.54 15.56
CA GLY A 57 4.17 7.63 14.60
C GLY A 57 3.40 6.32 14.54
N GLU A 58 2.16 6.28 15.04
CA GLU A 58 1.28 5.11 14.88
C GLU A 58 0.83 4.99 13.42
N ILE A 59 1.66 4.36 12.59
CA ILE A 59 1.19 3.77 11.33
C ILE A 59 0.66 2.39 11.69
N PHE A 60 -0.67 2.24 11.67
CA PHE A 60 -1.33 0.99 12.04
C PHE A 60 -0.85 -0.13 11.13
N VAL A 61 -0.45 -1.24 11.74
CA VAL A 61 -0.09 -2.46 11.04
C VAL A 61 -1.14 -3.48 11.47
N VAL A 62 -1.89 -4.02 10.53
CA VAL A 62 -2.76 -5.18 10.80
C VAL A 62 -1.86 -6.23 11.44
N ASP A 63 -2.15 -6.62 12.68
CA ASP A 63 -1.38 -7.68 13.33
C ASP A 63 -1.67 -9.00 12.60
N LEU A 64 -0.73 -9.38 11.75
CA LEU A 64 -0.84 -10.58 10.93
C LEU A 64 -0.67 -11.86 11.77
N LYS A 65 -0.18 -11.76 13.02
CA LYS A 65 0.03 -12.88 13.95
C LYS A 65 -1.03 -13.04 15.03
N ALA A 66 -1.88 -12.05 15.30
CA ALA A 66 -2.88 -12.15 16.35
C ALA A 66 -3.74 -13.43 16.19
N ASP A 67 -4.17 -14.06 17.28
CA ASP A 67 -5.14 -15.16 17.18
C ASP A 67 -6.50 -14.57 16.78
N LEU A 68 -7.07 -15.01 15.66
CA LEU A 68 -8.42 -14.58 15.29
C LEU A 68 -9.41 -15.15 16.30
N PRO A 69 -10.34 -14.36 16.87
CA PRO A 69 -11.56 -14.94 17.36
C PRO A 69 -12.19 -15.72 16.19
N ALA A 70 -12.55 -16.98 16.43
CA ALA A 70 -13.21 -17.77 15.41
C ALA A 70 -14.47 -17.02 14.95
N ALA A 71 -14.60 -16.81 13.64
CA ALA A 71 -15.84 -16.31 13.05
C ALA A 71 -17.00 -17.14 13.62
N LYS A 72 -17.95 -16.51 14.30
CA LYS A 72 -19.17 -17.21 14.67
C LYS A 72 -19.83 -17.61 13.36
N ALA A 73 -19.90 -18.92 13.11
CA ALA A 73 -20.69 -19.44 12.00
C ALA A 73 -22.11 -18.88 12.19
N GLY A 74 -22.54 -18.05 11.24
CA GLY A 74 -23.84 -17.40 11.26
C GLY A 74 -24.93 -18.42 11.58
N ALA A 75 -25.88 -18.00 12.40
CA ALA A 75 -27.04 -18.80 12.76
C ALA A 75 -27.70 -19.35 11.48
N VAL A 76 -27.91 -20.66 11.48
CA VAL A 76 -28.58 -21.40 10.40
C VAL A 76 -29.95 -20.78 10.13
N GLY A 77 -30.10 -20.01 9.04
CA GLY A 77 -31.44 -19.63 8.56
C GLY A 77 -31.59 -18.32 7.78
N GLU A 78 -30.64 -17.40 7.78
CA GLU A 78 -30.79 -16.13 7.06
C GLU A 78 -29.94 -16.12 5.79
N THR A 79 -30.49 -15.58 4.69
CA THR A 79 -29.79 -15.35 3.42
C THR A 79 -28.42 -14.74 3.72
N GLU A 80 -27.35 -15.52 3.56
CA GLU A 80 -25.97 -15.05 3.78
C GLU A 80 -25.72 -13.85 2.86
N VAL A 81 -25.83 -12.64 3.40
CA VAL A 81 -25.37 -11.44 2.71
C VAL A 81 -23.85 -11.57 2.64
N GLU A 82 -23.34 -11.94 1.47
CA GLU A 82 -21.92 -12.19 1.29
C GLU A 82 -21.14 -10.87 1.35
N VAL A 83 -20.28 -10.72 2.36
CA VAL A 83 -19.38 -9.57 2.48
C VAL A 83 -18.47 -9.50 1.25
N THR A 84 -18.36 -8.32 0.66
CA THR A 84 -17.53 -8.05 -0.53
C THR A 84 -16.48 -6.99 -0.20
N LEU A 85 -15.23 -7.27 -0.56
CA LEU A 85 -14.09 -6.37 -0.33
C LEU A 85 -13.42 -6.02 -1.65
N CYS A 86 -13.15 -4.74 -1.86
CA CYS A 86 -12.68 -4.10 -3.08
C CYS A 86 -11.30 -3.47 -2.87
N LEU A 87 -10.23 -4.16 -3.25
CA LEU A 87 -8.90 -3.57 -3.25
C LEU A 87 -8.31 -3.61 -4.67
N PRO A 88 -8.58 -2.57 -5.48
CA PRO A 88 -7.94 -2.40 -6.77
C PRO A 88 -6.42 -2.55 -6.66
N ASP A 89 -5.79 -3.05 -7.72
CA ASP A 89 -4.34 -3.34 -7.80
C ASP A 89 -3.82 -4.48 -6.91
N THR A 90 -4.67 -5.05 -6.03
CA THR A 90 -4.37 -6.28 -5.28
C THR A 90 -5.18 -7.47 -5.78
N LEU A 91 -6.41 -7.23 -6.23
CA LEU A 91 -7.34 -8.25 -6.70
C LEU A 91 -7.48 -8.30 -8.23
N PRO A 92 -7.75 -9.49 -8.82
CA PRO A 92 -7.75 -9.68 -10.27
C PRO A 92 -8.76 -8.78 -10.97
N GLY A 93 -8.36 -8.19 -12.09
CA GLY A 93 -9.26 -7.37 -12.92
C GLY A 93 -9.73 -6.06 -12.29
N GLY A 94 -8.99 -5.53 -11.30
CA GLY A 94 -9.38 -4.32 -10.56
C GLY A 94 -10.61 -4.53 -9.67
N ALA A 95 -10.94 -5.80 -9.36
CA ALA A 95 -12.25 -6.18 -8.86
C ALA A 95 -12.35 -6.24 -7.34
N CYS A 96 -13.61 -6.26 -6.89
CA CYS A 96 -13.97 -6.73 -5.57
C CYS A 96 -14.02 -8.26 -5.55
N ALA A 97 -13.70 -8.86 -4.41
CA ALA A 97 -13.84 -10.29 -4.17
C ALA A 97 -14.74 -10.50 -2.95
N SER A 98 -15.54 -11.55 -3.02
CA SER A 98 -16.33 -11.95 -1.87
C SER A 98 -15.46 -12.54 -0.76
N ARG A 99 -15.95 -12.48 0.48
CA ARG A 99 -15.28 -13.05 1.64
C ARG A 99 -14.90 -14.52 1.42
N SER A 100 -15.84 -15.34 0.93
CA SER A 100 -15.60 -16.76 0.70
C SER A 100 -14.49 -16.99 -0.34
N SER A 101 -14.45 -16.16 -1.40
CA SER A 101 -13.42 -16.19 -2.43
C SER A 101 -12.05 -15.79 -1.89
N LEU A 102 -11.97 -14.76 -1.04
CA LEU A 102 -10.72 -14.32 -0.41
C LEU A 102 -10.15 -15.37 0.56
N LEU A 103 -11.02 -16.06 1.31
CA LEU A 103 -10.62 -17.09 2.25
C LEU A 103 -10.20 -18.39 1.57
N SER A 104 -10.81 -18.72 0.42
CA SER A 104 -10.43 -19.86 -0.41
C SER A 104 -9.27 -19.57 -1.38
N SER A 105 -8.86 -18.31 -1.51
CA SER A 105 -7.73 -17.91 -2.34
C SER A 105 -6.40 -18.46 -1.79
N PRO A 106 -5.42 -18.75 -2.67
CA PRO A 106 -4.11 -19.25 -2.27
C PRO A 106 -3.45 -18.38 -1.18
N PRO A 107 -2.66 -18.98 -0.27
CA PRO A 107 -1.98 -18.22 0.78
C PRO A 107 -0.81 -17.35 0.27
N GLU A 108 -0.48 -17.45 -1.01
CA GLU A 108 0.60 -16.74 -1.68
C GLU A 108 0.03 -15.53 -2.42
N PRO A 109 0.55 -14.30 -2.22
CA PRO A 109 0.19 -13.19 -3.08
C PRO A 109 0.60 -13.50 -4.52
N THR A 110 -0.25 -13.14 -5.49
CA THR A 110 0.08 -13.28 -6.91
C THR A 110 0.18 -11.91 -7.57
N ASP A 111 1.28 -11.67 -8.28
CA ASP A 111 1.37 -10.56 -9.21
C ASP A 111 0.46 -10.85 -10.40
N MET A 112 -0.37 -9.88 -10.73
CA MET A 112 -1.32 -9.96 -11.84
C MET A 112 -1.00 -8.94 -12.93
N LEU A 113 0.04 -8.12 -12.73
CA LEU A 113 0.51 -7.12 -13.67
C LEU A 113 1.73 -7.61 -14.45
N THR A 114 1.76 -8.89 -14.80
CA THR A 114 2.78 -9.39 -15.71
C THR A 114 2.43 -9.01 -17.14
N ALA A 115 3.43 -8.72 -17.97
CA ALA A 115 3.21 -8.30 -19.36
C ALA A 115 2.47 -9.35 -20.23
N ASP A 116 2.40 -10.60 -19.77
CA ASP A 116 1.71 -11.73 -20.40
C ASP A 116 0.34 -12.06 -19.75
N GLY A 117 -0.10 -11.28 -18.76
CA GLY A 117 -1.36 -11.48 -18.04
C GLY A 117 -1.43 -12.76 -17.20
N GLN A 118 -0.30 -13.45 -17.00
CA GLN A 118 -0.21 -14.66 -16.19
C GLN A 118 -0.03 -14.33 -14.71
N ARG A 119 -0.78 -15.02 -13.85
CA ARG A 119 -0.57 -14.89 -12.40
C ARG A 119 0.77 -15.50 -12.03
N ARG A 120 1.62 -14.75 -11.34
CA ARG A 120 2.90 -15.24 -10.83
C ARG A 120 2.97 -15.03 -9.32
N PRO A 121 3.37 -16.05 -8.53
CA PRO A 121 3.57 -15.85 -7.10
C PRO A 121 4.57 -14.70 -6.85
N VAL A 122 4.23 -13.82 -5.91
CA VAL A 122 5.14 -12.79 -5.41
C VAL A 122 6.05 -13.42 -4.38
N THR A 123 7.32 -13.04 -4.41
CA THR A 123 8.28 -13.36 -3.35
C THR A 123 8.82 -12.06 -2.79
N ALA A 124 8.92 -11.93 -1.48
CA ALA A 124 9.60 -10.79 -0.87
C ALA A 124 10.92 -11.26 -0.24
N SER A 125 11.95 -10.42 -0.33
CA SER A 125 13.23 -10.63 0.34
C SER A 125 13.30 -9.71 1.56
N LEU A 126 13.39 -10.29 2.75
CA LEU A 126 13.41 -9.58 4.01
C LEU A 126 14.77 -9.71 4.70
N VAL A 127 15.22 -8.63 5.33
CA VAL A 127 16.45 -8.56 6.14
C VAL A 127 16.10 -8.35 7.61
N HIS A 128 16.93 -8.89 8.51
CA HIS A 128 16.75 -8.70 9.94
C HIS A 128 17.00 -7.23 10.31
N PRO A 129 16.22 -6.63 11.24
CA PRO A 129 16.32 -5.21 11.52
C PRO A 129 17.65 -4.80 12.17
N THR A 130 18.26 -5.69 12.95
CA THR A 130 19.43 -5.37 13.80
C THR A 130 20.58 -6.38 13.72
N ASP A 131 20.44 -7.46 12.96
CA ASP A 131 21.44 -8.53 12.84
C ASP A 131 21.92 -8.55 11.39
N TYR A 132 23.04 -7.87 11.14
CA TYR A 132 23.61 -7.74 9.80
C TYR A 132 24.27 -9.03 9.30
N GLU A 133 24.50 -10.02 10.18
CA GLU A 133 25.03 -11.33 9.82
C GLU A 133 23.92 -12.34 9.49
N ALA A 134 22.66 -12.03 9.86
CA ALA A 134 21.52 -12.85 9.51
C ALA A 134 21.33 -12.89 7.98
N PRO A 135 21.16 -14.09 7.38
CA PRO A 135 20.94 -14.20 5.94
C PRO A 135 19.58 -13.64 5.56
N VAL A 136 19.50 -13.03 4.36
CA VAL A 136 18.25 -12.61 3.73
C VAL A 136 17.25 -13.77 3.71
N ARG A 137 16.02 -13.51 4.13
CA ARG A 137 14.92 -14.49 4.11
C ARG A 137 14.00 -14.20 2.94
N MET A 138 13.74 -15.21 2.13
CA MET A 138 12.76 -15.14 1.06
C MET A 138 11.44 -15.72 1.55
N VAL A 139 10.37 -14.93 1.50
CA VAL A 139 9.02 -15.33 1.89
C VAL A 139 8.13 -15.48 0.67
N ARG A 140 7.21 -16.45 0.74
CA ARG A 140 6.27 -16.77 -0.35
C ARG A 140 4.81 -16.78 0.11
N THR A 141 4.58 -17.07 1.39
CA THR A 141 3.24 -17.21 1.96
C THR A 141 2.94 -16.12 2.96
N CYS A 142 1.66 -15.82 3.17
CA CYS A 142 1.23 -14.89 4.21
C CYS A 142 1.66 -15.31 5.62
N GLU A 143 1.75 -16.62 5.89
CA GLU A 143 2.20 -17.14 7.19
C GLU A 143 3.68 -16.81 7.44
N GLN A 144 4.56 -17.11 6.48
CA GLN A 144 5.99 -16.78 6.58
C GLN A 144 6.21 -15.26 6.69
N PHE A 145 5.46 -14.49 5.91
CA PHE A 145 5.52 -13.05 5.95
C PHE A 145 5.11 -12.53 7.33
N ALA A 146 3.95 -12.95 7.85
CA ALA A 146 3.49 -12.59 9.19
C ALA A 146 4.51 -12.97 10.27
N GLU A 147 5.15 -14.14 10.12
CA GLU A 147 6.17 -14.62 11.05
C GLU A 147 7.32 -13.63 11.23
N LEU A 148 8.00 -13.33 10.12
CA LEU A 148 9.18 -12.48 10.09
C LEU A 148 8.83 -11.01 10.30
N TRP A 149 7.69 -10.57 9.79
CA TRP A 149 7.22 -9.20 9.92
C TRP A 149 7.01 -8.79 11.38
N ALA A 150 6.42 -9.66 12.19
CA ALA A 150 6.23 -9.42 13.62
C ALA A 150 7.55 -9.34 14.40
N GLU A 151 8.61 -9.96 13.88
CA GLU A 151 9.99 -9.86 14.40
C GLU A 151 10.72 -8.62 13.89
N GLY A 152 10.09 -7.81 13.04
CA GLY A 152 10.65 -6.57 12.50
C GLY A 152 11.52 -6.76 11.25
N TRP A 153 11.50 -7.93 10.61
CA TRP A 153 12.16 -8.12 9.33
C TRP A 153 11.47 -7.28 8.24
N GLY A 154 12.24 -6.70 7.32
CA GLY A 154 11.67 -5.83 6.27
C GLY A 154 12.51 -5.77 5.00
N GLY A 155 11.97 -5.16 3.95
CA GLY A 155 12.64 -4.96 2.67
C GLY A 155 13.73 -3.88 2.73
N LEU A 156 14.92 -4.21 2.23
CA LEU A 156 16.07 -3.29 2.22
C LEU A 156 16.03 -2.32 1.03
N THR A 157 15.79 -2.85 -0.17
CA THR A 157 15.75 -2.04 -1.40
C THR A 157 14.34 -1.55 -1.71
N THR A 158 14.22 -0.57 -2.61
CA THR A 158 12.91 -0.11 -3.10
C THR A 158 12.10 -1.25 -3.72
N ALA A 159 12.76 -2.18 -4.42
CA ALA A 159 12.11 -3.35 -5.00
C ALA A 159 11.58 -4.29 -3.90
N ASP A 160 12.41 -4.61 -2.90
CA ASP A 160 12.00 -5.48 -1.78
C ASP A 160 10.82 -4.88 -1.02
N ARG A 161 10.84 -3.56 -0.80
CA ARG A 161 9.73 -2.85 -0.14
C ARG A 161 8.46 -2.88 -0.97
N ALA A 162 8.57 -2.71 -2.29
CA ALA A 162 7.41 -2.81 -3.17
C ALA A 162 6.75 -4.19 -3.08
N ASP A 163 7.54 -5.26 -3.02
CA ASP A 163 7.03 -6.62 -2.81
C ASP A 163 6.45 -6.79 -1.40
N GLU A 164 7.11 -6.27 -0.37
CA GLU A 164 6.59 -6.24 1.00
C GLU A 164 5.20 -5.57 1.09
N ALA A 165 4.98 -4.41 0.45
CA ALA A 165 3.66 -3.79 0.43
C ALA A 165 2.61 -4.59 -0.35
N ARG A 166 3.01 -5.42 -1.33
CA ARG A 166 2.07 -6.36 -1.95
C ARG A 166 1.67 -7.45 -0.95
N PHE A 167 2.62 -7.97 -0.17
CA PHE A 167 2.33 -8.89 0.93
C PHE A 167 1.42 -8.27 1.98
N LEU A 168 1.72 -7.06 2.47
CA LEU A 168 0.89 -6.35 3.45
C LEU A 168 -0.55 -6.17 2.96
N ARG A 169 -0.73 -5.72 1.71
CA ARG A 169 -2.05 -5.58 1.09
C ARG A 169 -2.79 -6.90 1.01
N TYR A 170 -2.17 -7.91 0.41
CA TYR A 170 -2.83 -9.19 0.15
C TYR A 170 -3.13 -9.96 1.45
N CYS A 171 -2.11 -10.10 2.30
CA CYS A 171 -2.21 -10.84 3.55
C CYS A 171 -3.07 -10.13 4.58
N GLY A 172 -2.94 -8.80 4.68
CA GLY A 172 -3.84 -7.96 5.48
C GLY A 172 -5.28 -8.08 5.02
N LEU A 173 -5.56 -7.98 3.72
CA LEU A 173 -6.92 -8.14 3.19
C LEU A 173 -7.51 -9.52 3.49
N ARG A 174 -6.74 -10.61 3.31
CA ARG A 174 -7.20 -11.97 3.65
C ARG A 174 -7.49 -12.13 5.13
N ARG A 175 -6.64 -11.54 5.98
CA ARG A 175 -6.82 -11.53 7.43
C ARG A 175 -8.10 -10.78 7.82
N LEU A 176 -8.34 -9.62 7.23
CA LEU A 176 -9.53 -8.81 7.46
C LEU A 176 -10.81 -9.48 6.95
N ALA A 177 -10.72 -10.18 5.80
CA ALA A 177 -11.82 -11.01 5.31
C ALA A 177 -12.20 -12.12 6.30
N ALA A 178 -11.24 -12.65 7.07
CA ALA A 178 -11.53 -13.67 8.06
C ALA A 178 -12.37 -13.14 9.22
N LEU A 179 -12.10 -11.89 9.64
CA LEU A 179 -12.84 -11.17 10.68
C LEU A 179 -14.24 -10.75 10.21
N ALA A 180 -14.34 -10.23 9.00
CA ALA A 180 -15.55 -9.60 8.50
C ALA A 180 -16.80 -10.50 8.62
N GLN A 181 -17.83 -9.98 9.28
CA GLN A 181 -19.18 -10.52 9.36
C GLN A 181 -20.17 -9.60 8.63
N PRO A 182 -21.31 -10.12 8.16
CA PRO A 182 -22.41 -9.26 7.74
C PRO A 182 -22.85 -8.38 8.92
N ALA A 183 -22.92 -7.07 8.71
CA ALA A 183 -23.42 -6.15 9.73
C ALA A 183 -24.94 -6.31 9.91
N GLU A 184 -25.40 -6.37 11.16
CA GLU A 184 -26.84 -6.36 11.46
C GLU A 184 -27.44 -4.97 11.25
N ARG A 185 -26.63 -3.94 11.52
CA ARG A 185 -27.00 -2.53 11.49
C ARG A 185 -25.89 -1.68 10.88
N SER A 186 -26.24 -0.52 10.35
CA SER A 186 -25.26 0.47 9.90
C SER A 186 -25.69 1.84 10.38
N ARG A 187 -24.81 2.50 11.13
CA ARG A 187 -25.03 3.85 11.67
C ARG A 187 -24.75 4.95 10.64
N PHE A 188 -24.48 4.59 9.40
CA PHE A 188 -24.29 5.55 8.33
C PHE A 188 -25.63 6.10 7.81
N ASP A 189 -26.76 5.43 8.02
CA ASP A 189 -28.12 5.91 7.70
C ASP A 189 -28.29 6.49 6.28
N GLY A 190 -27.54 5.95 5.31
CA GLY A 190 -27.51 6.44 3.92
C GLY A 190 -26.61 7.66 3.68
N THR A 191 -25.98 8.20 4.72
CA THR A 191 -24.91 9.19 4.63
C THR A 191 -23.67 8.54 4.00
N PRO A 192 -23.18 9.03 2.85
CA PRO A 192 -21.97 8.49 2.25
C PRO A 192 -20.75 8.76 3.14
N LEU A 193 -19.87 7.77 3.29
CA LEU A 193 -18.62 7.91 4.06
C LEU A 193 -17.84 9.19 3.69
N GLY A 194 -17.77 9.50 2.39
CA GLY A 194 -17.06 10.67 1.88
C GLY A 194 -17.54 12.01 2.45
N ALA A 195 -18.80 12.11 2.86
CA ALA A 195 -19.35 13.31 3.50
C ALA A 195 -18.88 13.47 4.96
N LEU A 196 -18.40 12.39 5.58
CA LEU A 196 -18.00 12.34 6.97
C LEU A 196 -16.47 12.28 7.14
N LEU A 197 -15.71 12.00 6.08
CA LEU A 197 -14.26 11.88 6.13
C LEU A 197 -13.58 13.17 6.65
N GLU A 198 -14.13 14.34 6.32
CA GLU A 198 -13.60 15.62 6.82
C GLU A 198 -13.73 15.76 8.34
N ASP A 199 -14.63 15.01 8.98
CA ASP A 199 -14.87 15.05 10.42
C ASP A 199 -13.97 14.11 11.23
N VAL A 200 -13.23 13.21 10.56
CA VAL A 200 -12.26 12.32 11.22
C VAL A 200 -11.28 13.16 12.04
N PRO A 201 -11.10 12.86 13.35
CA PRO A 201 -10.16 13.57 14.21
C PRO A 201 -8.74 13.61 13.63
N GLU A 202 -8.02 14.71 13.84
CA GLU A 202 -6.63 14.88 13.36
C GLU A 202 -5.70 13.75 13.82
N ALA A 203 -5.88 13.28 15.06
CA ALA A 203 -5.10 12.20 15.66
C ALA A 203 -5.40 10.80 15.06
N ASP A 204 -6.50 10.66 14.35
CA ASP A 204 -6.92 9.37 13.77
C ASP A 204 -6.34 9.16 12.37
N TRP A 205 -5.77 10.20 11.76
CA TRP A 205 -5.08 10.11 10.47
C TRP A 205 -3.65 9.58 10.59
N PRO A 206 -3.15 8.80 9.61
CA PRO A 206 -1.77 8.36 9.60
C PRO A 206 -0.79 9.53 9.67
N THR A 207 0.24 9.38 10.51
CA THR A 207 1.32 10.35 10.66
C THR A 207 2.67 9.68 10.41
N LEU A 208 3.63 10.46 9.90
CA LEU A 208 5.01 10.00 9.79
C LEU A 208 5.75 10.28 11.09
N PRO A 209 6.83 9.53 11.39
CA PRO A 209 7.70 9.83 12.52
C PRO A 209 8.15 11.29 12.51
N ASP A 210 8.17 11.90 13.69
CA ASP A 210 8.58 13.30 13.92
C ASP A 210 7.71 14.40 13.26
N GLU A 211 6.63 14.02 12.58
CA GLU A 211 5.65 14.96 12.01
C GLU A 211 4.45 15.14 12.94
N ARG A 212 3.95 16.37 13.02
CA ARG A 212 2.70 16.62 13.73
C ARG A 212 1.55 16.08 12.88
N ALA A 213 0.60 15.40 13.54
CA ALA A 213 -0.69 15.10 12.93
C ALA A 213 -1.28 16.36 12.30
N MET A 214 -1.79 16.24 11.07
CA MET A 214 -2.46 17.32 10.39
C MET A 214 -3.66 16.74 9.67
N ARG A 215 -4.83 17.34 9.89
CA ARG A 215 -6.00 16.99 9.11
C ARG A 215 -5.72 17.25 7.62
N PRO A 216 -5.81 16.23 6.74
CA PRO A 216 -5.60 16.44 5.32
C PRO A 216 -6.83 17.13 4.70
N ALA A 217 -6.60 17.90 3.64
CA ALA A 217 -7.65 18.32 2.72
C ALA A 217 -8.07 17.12 1.87
N ILE A 218 -9.36 16.78 1.89
CA ILE A 218 -9.90 15.59 1.24
C ILE A 218 -10.59 16.01 -0.06
N THR A 219 -10.39 15.24 -1.13
CA THR A 219 -11.00 15.48 -2.43
C THR A 219 -11.46 14.17 -3.02
N ALA A 220 -12.74 14.05 -3.32
CA ALA A 220 -13.29 12.86 -3.97
C ALA A 220 -12.68 12.65 -5.36
N LEU A 221 -12.38 11.40 -5.68
CA LEU A 221 -11.89 10.96 -6.98
C LEU A 221 -12.96 10.09 -7.65
N GLU A 222 -12.96 10.06 -8.97
CA GLU A 222 -13.84 9.17 -9.72
C GLU A 222 -13.39 7.70 -9.62
N GLY A 223 -14.36 6.81 -9.56
CA GLY A 223 -14.17 5.38 -9.72
C GLY A 223 -14.93 4.53 -8.71
N THR A 224 -14.85 3.22 -8.93
CA THR A 224 -15.42 2.19 -8.07
C THR A 224 -14.31 1.22 -7.71
N PRO A 225 -14.06 0.93 -6.42
CA PRO A 225 -14.73 1.51 -5.24
C PRO A 225 -14.51 3.04 -5.09
N PRO A 226 -15.31 3.71 -4.23
CA PRO A 226 -15.12 5.11 -3.88
C PRO A 226 -13.68 5.39 -3.42
N ARG A 227 -13.11 6.49 -3.93
CA ARG A 227 -11.73 6.89 -3.68
C ARG A 227 -11.64 8.38 -3.37
N TRP A 228 -10.66 8.75 -2.55
CA TRP A 228 -10.34 10.13 -2.23
C TRP A 228 -8.84 10.37 -2.26
N SER A 229 -8.46 11.58 -2.65
CA SER A 229 -7.13 12.13 -2.40
C SER A 229 -7.18 12.88 -1.07
N ALA A 230 -6.16 12.71 -0.24
CA ALA A 230 -5.99 13.37 1.04
C ALA A 230 -4.61 14.01 1.07
N GLN A 231 -4.55 15.34 1.18
CA GLN A 231 -3.29 16.10 1.07
C GLN A 231 -3.09 17.02 2.27
N SER A 232 -1.87 17.04 2.80
CA SER A 232 -1.43 18.00 3.81
C SER A 232 -0.15 18.72 3.36
N ALA A 233 0.45 19.52 4.25
CA ALA A 233 1.77 20.09 3.98
C ALA A 233 2.86 19.00 3.91
N ALA A 234 2.70 17.91 4.65
CA ALA A 234 3.70 16.84 4.77
C ALA A 234 3.38 15.60 3.91
N LEU A 235 2.10 15.34 3.62
CA LEU A 235 1.64 14.06 3.06
C LEU A 235 0.79 14.22 1.80
N ASP A 236 1.00 13.32 0.84
CA ASP A 236 0.08 13.01 -0.24
C ASP A 236 -0.42 11.57 -0.04
N MET A 237 -1.73 11.37 0.11
CA MET A 237 -2.34 10.07 0.40
C MET A 237 -3.58 9.82 -0.49
N ARG A 238 -3.84 8.55 -0.77
CA ARG A 238 -5.08 8.04 -1.37
C ARG A 238 -5.81 7.20 -0.34
N ILE A 239 -7.11 7.42 -0.25
CA ILE A 239 -8.05 6.67 0.58
C ILE A 239 -8.95 5.88 -0.37
N THR A 240 -9.10 4.59 -0.14
CA THR A 240 -10.01 3.72 -0.90
C THR A 240 -10.96 3.03 0.06
N ASP A 241 -12.27 3.14 -0.17
CA ASP A 241 -13.28 2.41 0.60
C ASP A 241 -13.32 0.96 0.10
N ILE A 242 -12.74 0.04 0.86
CA ILE A 242 -12.59 -1.36 0.46
C ILE A 242 -13.88 -2.12 0.71
N GLY A 243 -14.64 -1.80 1.75
CA GLY A 243 -15.85 -2.54 2.05
C GLY A 243 -16.49 -2.10 3.35
N HIS A 244 -17.67 -2.64 3.58
CA HIS A 244 -18.48 -2.34 4.76
C HIS A 244 -19.01 -3.64 5.34
N ALA A 245 -18.65 -3.92 6.59
CA ALA A 245 -18.93 -5.16 7.31
C ALA A 245 -18.76 -4.91 8.81
N ASP A 246 -19.20 -5.85 9.64
CA ASP A 246 -18.89 -5.88 11.07
C ASP A 246 -17.55 -6.59 11.25
N PHE A 247 -16.51 -5.85 11.63
CA PHE A 247 -15.15 -6.37 11.84
C PHE A 247 -14.81 -6.61 13.31
N ASP A 248 -15.59 -6.08 14.26
CA ASP A 248 -15.33 -6.19 15.70
C ASP A 248 -16.37 -7.00 16.51
N ASP A 249 -17.34 -7.61 15.81
CA ASP A 249 -18.41 -8.50 16.30
C ASP A 249 -19.38 -7.79 17.27
N ASP A 250 -19.63 -6.49 17.08
CA ASP A 250 -20.61 -5.71 17.86
C ASP A 250 -21.99 -5.55 17.19
N GLY A 251 -22.11 -6.01 15.94
CA GLY A 251 -23.32 -6.00 15.12
C GLY A 251 -23.53 -4.72 14.30
N ASP A 252 -22.73 -3.67 14.51
CA ASP A 252 -22.71 -2.49 13.67
C ASP A 252 -21.70 -2.64 12.51
N GLY A 253 -21.89 -1.87 11.44
CA GLY A 253 -21.04 -1.94 10.25
C GLY A 253 -19.97 -0.85 10.24
N GLU A 254 -18.72 -1.25 10.06
CA GLU A 254 -17.58 -0.37 9.84
C GLU A 254 -17.20 -0.30 8.36
N HIS A 255 -16.76 0.88 7.93
CA HIS A 255 -16.06 1.01 6.66
C HIS A 255 -14.59 0.62 6.84
N LEU A 256 -14.15 -0.36 6.05
CA LEU A 256 -12.76 -0.71 5.89
C LEU A 256 -12.12 0.14 4.80
N LEU A 257 -11.13 0.94 5.18
CA LEU A 257 -10.37 1.79 4.29
C LEU A 257 -8.98 1.22 4.00
N PHE A 258 -8.51 1.39 2.76
CA PHE A 258 -7.10 1.29 2.41
C PHE A 258 -6.52 2.69 2.27
N LEU A 259 -5.43 2.95 2.98
CA LEU A 259 -4.70 4.20 2.94
C LEU A 259 -3.33 3.92 2.33
N ALA A 260 -2.97 4.62 1.27
CA ALA A 260 -1.62 4.55 0.70
C ALA A 260 -1.13 5.96 0.41
N GLY A 261 0.08 6.29 0.82
CA GLY A 261 0.58 7.64 0.69
C GLY A 261 2.08 7.74 0.70
N ARG A 262 2.56 8.98 0.66
CA ARG A 262 3.98 9.33 0.70
C ARG A 262 4.20 10.72 1.27
N MET A 263 5.41 10.95 1.74
CA MET A 263 5.88 12.28 2.12
C MET A 263 6.04 13.17 0.88
N ARG A 264 5.56 14.41 0.97
CA ARG A 264 5.71 15.40 -0.09
C ARG A 264 7.19 15.76 -0.25
N GLY A 265 7.69 15.66 -1.48
CA GLY A 265 9.10 15.93 -1.80
C GLY A 265 10.09 14.84 -1.36
N GLY A 266 9.61 13.72 -0.83
CA GLY A 266 10.43 12.58 -0.42
C GLY A 266 10.09 11.29 -1.18
N THR A 267 10.84 10.24 -0.87
CA THR A 267 10.59 8.86 -1.33
C THR A 267 9.94 7.98 -0.27
N LEU A 268 9.75 8.52 0.95
CA LEU A 268 9.12 7.80 2.06
C LEU A 268 7.62 7.60 1.76
N GLY A 269 7.21 6.35 1.60
CA GLY A 269 5.83 5.94 1.39
C GLY A 269 5.17 5.41 2.65
N PHE A 270 3.93 4.94 2.57
CA PHE A 270 3.30 4.02 3.52
C PHE A 270 2.05 3.40 2.88
N SER A 271 1.60 2.27 3.43
CA SER A 271 0.27 1.74 3.17
C SER A 271 -0.29 1.03 4.40
N THR A 272 -1.58 1.18 4.67
CA THR A 272 -2.25 0.59 5.84
C THR A 272 -3.75 0.42 5.61
N PHE A 273 -4.39 -0.30 6.52
CA PHE A 273 -5.84 -0.43 6.63
C PHE A 273 -6.35 0.35 7.85
N ALA A 274 -7.55 0.91 7.76
CA ALA A 274 -8.24 1.51 8.90
C ALA A 274 -9.72 1.15 8.91
N LEU A 275 -10.30 1.01 10.09
CA LEU A 275 -11.74 0.88 10.29
C LEU A 275 -12.31 2.19 10.78
N LEU A 276 -13.36 2.66 10.13
CA LEU A 276 -14.14 3.80 10.56
C LEU A 276 -15.57 3.37 10.85
N GLU A 277 -16.05 3.71 12.03
CA GLU A 277 -17.44 3.54 12.44
C GLU A 277 -18.06 4.93 12.66
N ASN A 278 -19.34 5.09 12.33
CA ASN A 278 -20.10 6.25 12.76
C ASN A 278 -20.54 6.06 14.22
N THR A 279 -20.39 7.08 15.05
CA THR A 279 -20.78 7.04 16.46
C THR A 279 -22.28 6.79 16.63
N ALA A 280 -22.69 6.30 17.80
CA ALA A 280 -24.09 5.96 18.08
C ALA A 280 -25.09 7.13 17.95
N ASP A 281 -24.62 8.37 18.00
CA ASP A 281 -25.41 9.58 17.76
C ASP A 281 -25.48 9.99 16.27
N GLY A 282 -24.83 9.22 15.38
CA GLY A 282 -24.97 9.31 13.93
C GLY A 282 -24.23 10.46 13.25
N GLY A 283 -23.34 11.17 13.97
CA GLY A 283 -22.79 12.44 13.51
C GLY A 283 -21.27 12.58 13.47
N ARG A 284 -20.50 11.54 13.81
CA ARG A 284 -19.04 11.61 13.84
C ARG A 284 -18.40 10.27 13.57
N LEU A 285 -17.35 10.27 12.74
CA LEU A 285 -16.52 9.08 12.57
C LEU A 285 -15.55 8.93 13.74
N ARG A 286 -15.42 7.69 14.22
CA ARG A 286 -14.34 7.27 15.10
C ARG A 286 -13.52 6.18 14.41
N ARG A 287 -12.22 6.18 14.66
CA ARG A 287 -11.37 5.04 14.31
C ARG A 287 -11.63 3.88 15.28
N ILE A 288 -11.65 2.66 14.75
CA ILE A 288 -11.70 1.42 15.51
C ILE A 288 -10.36 0.70 15.36
N ASP A 289 -9.84 0.19 16.48
CA ASP A 289 -8.65 -0.66 16.46
C ASP A 289 -9.05 -2.11 16.16
N PHE A 290 -8.26 -2.79 15.33
CA PHE A 290 -8.41 -4.23 15.10
C PHE A 290 -8.09 -4.97 16.40
N ARG A 291 -9.06 -5.74 16.92
CA ARG A 291 -8.87 -6.59 18.11
C ARG A 291 -8.19 -7.92 17.79
#